data_AF-A0A1M0CTH6-F1
#
_entry.id   AF-A0A1M0CTH6-F1
#
_cell.length_a   1.000
_cell.length_b   1.000
_cell.length_c   1.000
_cell.angle_alpha   90.00
_cell.angle_beta   90.00
_cell.angle_gamma   90.00
#
_symmetry.space_group_name_H-M   'P 1'
#
loop_
_entity.id
_entity.type
_entity.pdbx_description
1 polymer ?
#
loop_
_entity_poly.entity_id
_entity_poly.type
_entity_poly.pdbx_seq_one_letter_code
_entity_poly.pdbx_strand_id
1 'polypeptide(L)'
;MQQKYDRVLSGESHPFPGIYEAVSEQLLLLIFKARQLYQNPEYRPWFEEQHRVLSALRANTELLRIFREQRNAEEPELIIKESTLPLLTNSNLTDALNIMCHLYNGFDEGNISLKTWGAMQEVQTTSTFISPGPRTWKTPELAKFVGDDLFNILTECKAWSSPIPAETRQGYCHQDLSVAHSCTSELLAHLNQYHEIDESAILARVIGMTVNGFYKKNNTDLPEWLSPFKEEHKIFRDCLEQKTEDVIRLKEQLLKTGRSEFVNNLCRVANWYEIKSIYDEYVRLYANEIIGWFNKTMEYFKPTDFIRYTWKFATVTPDKETETKHTTAWEKDYCQITIQRDELLRLIHTNTLQDAVIYLCHCLQKKYKKSSQNEIEFPGIKPPASESEINITDNFEFYSLLELSKDNERRLETFQKWYEKNKVLLESHKQKRTEKIDVAVRLVGLKAYDLHEGIPDSPKRKVKDGINEDIKADTSLRLPKTNISDTSLNRYRRTVKEIINNEIDAFLLEQKKKNKRFPYSEDRDVIRPLWGKCLTGQ
;
A
#
# COMPACT_ATOMS: atom_id res chain seq x y z
N MET A 1 -12.81 -24.85 -16.73
CA MET A 1 -11.49 -24.45 -16.19
C MET A 1 -10.63 -23.81 -17.29
N GLN A 2 -10.47 -24.45 -18.44
CA GLN A 2 -9.71 -23.93 -19.60
C GLN A 2 -10.26 -22.59 -20.15
N GLN A 3 -11.60 -22.42 -20.20
CA GLN A 3 -12.24 -21.13 -20.55
C GLN A 3 -11.85 -19.96 -19.63
N LYS A 4 -11.47 -20.21 -18.36
CA LYS A 4 -11.02 -19.14 -17.45
C LYS A 4 -9.61 -18.67 -17.83
N TYR A 5 -8.71 -19.61 -18.16
CA TYR A 5 -7.34 -19.30 -18.54
C TYR A 5 -7.28 -18.54 -19.86
N ASP A 6 -8.04 -19.01 -20.84
CA ASP A 6 -8.15 -18.38 -22.16
C ASP A 6 -8.58 -16.90 -22.06
N ARG A 7 -9.66 -16.61 -21.34
CA ARG A 7 -10.17 -15.24 -21.16
C ARG A 7 -9.18 -14.32 -20.43
N VAL A 8 -8.36 -14.83 -19.52
CA VAL A 8 -7.34 -14.02 -18.82
C VAL A 8 -6.13 -13.78 -19.72
N LEU A 9 -5.61 -14.84 -20.33
CA LEU A 9 -4.43 -14.74 -21.18
C LEU A 9 -4.70 -13.93 -22.46
N SER A 10 -5.91 -13.98 -23.01
CA SER A 10 -6.33 -13.19 -24.18
C SER A 10 -6.60 -11.71 -23.87
N GLY A 11 -6.77 -11.35 -22.60
CA GLY A 11 -7.09 -9.99 -22.16
C GLY A 11 -8.60 -9.68 -22.13
N GLU A 12 -9.47 -10.67 -22.31
CA GLU A 12 -10.92 -10.49 -22.14
C GLU A 12 -11.35 -10.32 -20.67
N SER A 13 -10.48 -10.66 -19.73
CA SER A 13 -10.71 -10.51 -18.29
C SER A 13 -9.42 -10.26 -17.53
N HIS A 14 -9.50 -9.47 -16.46
CA HIS A 14 -8.35 -9.22 -15.59
C HIS A 14 -8.29 -10.27 -14.46
N PRO A 15 -7.08 -10.69 -14.04
CA PRO A 15 -6.93 -11.60 -12.88
C PRO A 15 -7.49 -11.02 -11.58
N PHE A 16 -7.39 -9.69 -11.40
CA PHE A 16 -7.79 -8.97 -10.19
C PHE A 16 -8.70 -7.77 -10.53
N PRO A 17 -9.93 -8.01 -11.02
CA PRO A 17 -10.76 -6.99 -11.64
C PRO A 17 -11.31 -5.93 -10.67
N GLY A 18 -11.26 -6.17 -9.34
CA GLY A 18 -11.81 -5.25 -8.34
C GLY A 18 -10.77 -4.36 -7.64
N ILE A 19 -9.48 -4.53 -7.94
CA ILE A 19 -8.40 -3.84 -7.21
C ILE A 19 -8.39 -2.34 -7.48
N TYR A 20 -8.63 -1.94 -8.74
CA TYR A 20 -8.68 -0.52 -9.09
C TYR A 20 -9.78 0.20 -8.30
N GLU A 21 -11.00 -0.34 -8.27
CA GLU A 21 -12.09 0.25 -7.50
C GLU A 21 -11.83 0.20 -6.00
N ALA A 22 -11.23 -0.88 -5.50
CA ALA A 22 -10.90 -1.00 -4.08
C ALA A 22 -9.96 0.11 -3.62
N VAL A 23 -8.85 0.34 -4.32
CA VAL A 23 -7.89 1.41 -4.00
C VAL A 23 -8.51 2.79 -4.22
N SER A 24 -9.21 2.98 -5.33
CA SER A 24 -9.87 4.26 -5.66
C SER A 24 -10.89 4.66 -4.61
N GLU A 25 -11.68 3.73 -4.11
CA GLU A 25 -12.68 3.99 -3.08
C GLU A 25 -12.03 4.41 -1.75
N GLN A 26 -10.93 3.77 -1.34
CA GLN A 26 -10.19 4.18 -0.14
C GLN A 26 -9.65 5.61 -0.26
N LEU A 27 -9.08 5.96 -1.42
CA LEU A 27 -8.56 7.31 -1.69
C LEU A 27 -9.69 8.35 -1.74
N LEU A 28 -10.80 8.03 -2.40
CA LEU A 28 -11.95 8.94 -2.50
C LEU A 28 -12.57 9.22 -1.13
N LEU A 29 -12.74 8.21 -0.28
CA LEU A 29 -13.25 8.40 1.09
C LEU A 29 -12.34 9.32 1.90
N LEU A 30 -11.02 9.12 1.82
CA LEU A 30 -10.03 9.98 2.47
C LEU A 30 -10.11 11.42 1.94
N ILE A 31 -10.14 11.61 0.61
CA ILE A 31 -10.22 12.94 0.00
C ILE A 31 -11.52 13.64 0.41
N PHE A 32 -12.67 12.96 0.31
CA PHE A 32 -13.95 13.53 0.71
C PHE A 32 -13.97 13.91 2.18
N LYS A 33 -13.35 13.11 3.05
CA LYS A 33 -13.23 13.44 4.47
C LYS A 33 -12.34 14.67 4.69
N ALA A 34 -11.20 14.77 4.00
CA ALA A 34 -10.35 15.96 4.04
C ALA A 34 -11.10 17.22 3.55
N ARG A 35 -11.93 17.10 2.50
CA ARG A 35 -12.77 18.21 2.00
C ARG A 35 -13.85 18.62 3.01
N GLN A 36 -14.49 17.67 3.69
CA GLN A 36 -15.49 17.97 4.71
C GLN A 36 -14.84 18.75 5.87
N LEU A 37 -13.69 18.28 6.36
CA LEU A 37 -12.95 18.97 7.42
C LEU A 37 -12.49 20.36 6.97
N TYR A 38 -12.02 20.52 5.74
CA TYR A 38 -11.64 21.81 5.16
C TYR A 38 -12.81 22.80 5.01
N GLN A 39 -14.05 22.31 4.89
CA GLN A 39 -15.22 23.18 4.90
C GLN A 39 -15.57 23.72 6.29
N ASN A 40 -15.16 23.02 7.36
CA ASN A 40 -15.37 23.48 8.72
C ASN A 40 -14.42 24.67 9.00
N PRO A 41 -14.93 25.87 9.34
CA PRO A 41 -14.10 27.03 9.66
C PRO A 41 -13.08 26.80 10.78
N GLU A 42 -13.38 25.88 11.71
CA GLU A 42 -12.47 25.51 12.81
C GLU A 42 -11.21 24.81 12.31
N TYR A 43 -11.32 23.94 11.30
CA TYR A 43 -10.22 23.10 10.83
C TYR A 43 -9.62 23.57 9.50
N ARG A 44 -10.30 24.46 8.77
CA ARG A 44 -9.77 25.06 7.53
C ARG A 44 -8.35 25.62 7.69
N PRO A 45 -8.03 26.43 8.73
CA PRO A 45 -6.70 27.01 8.87
C PRO A 45 -5.60 25.95 8.94
N TRP A 46 -5.87 24.81 9.58
CA TRP A 46 -4.92 23.71 9.69
C TRP A 46 -4.49 23.21 8.31
N PHE A 47 -5.43 22.97 7.39
CA PHE A 47 -5.13 22.50 6.04
C PHE A 47 -4.34 23.54 5.23
N GLU A 48 -4.74 24.81 5.30
CA GLU A 48 -4.05 25.90 4.57
C GLU A 48 -2.61 26.08 5.07
N GLU A 49 -2.40 25.98 6.39
CA GLU A 49 -1.08 26.01 7.01
C GLU A 49 -0.22 24.81 6.58
N GLN A 50 -0.77 23.59 6.65
CA GLN A 50 -0.04 22.39 6.25
C GLN A 50 0.31 22.42 4.75
N HIS A 51 -0.59 22.93 3.91
CA HIS A 51 -0.35 23.08 2.49
C HIS A 51 0.82 24.04 2.20
N ARG A 52 0.87 25.20 2.89
CA ARG A 52 1.98 26.16 2.77
C ARG A 52 3.31 25.55 3.23
N VAL A 53 3.32 24.86 4.37
CA VAL A 53 4.54 24.22 4.91
C VAL A 53 5.04 23.15 3.95
N LEU A 54 4.17 22.26 3.47
CA LEU A 54 4.55 21.24 2.49
C LEU A 54 5.08 21.87 1.20
N SER A 55 4.44 22.92 0.70
CA SER A 55 4.89 23.62 -0.51
C SER A 55 6.27 24.26 -0.31
N ALA A 56 6.51 24.89 0.85
CA ALA A 56 7.81 25.48 1.19
C ALA A 56 8.91 24.42 1.30
N LEU A 57 8.64 23.28 1.96
CA LEU A 57 9.60 22.18 2.09
C LEU A 57 9.93 21.55 0.72
N ARG A 58 8.92 21.33 -0.13
CA ARG A 58 9.11 20.78 -1.48
C ARG A 58 9.97 21.68 -2.38
N ALA A 59 9.94 22.99 -2.14
CA ALA A 59 10.72 23.98 -2.87
C ALA A 59 12.08 24.30 -2.20
N ASN A 60 12.34 23.80 -1.00
CA ASN A 60 13.54 24.13 -0.24
C ASN A 60 14.78 23.44 -0.83
N THR A 61 15.71 24.24 -1.36
CA THR A 61 16.90 23.73 -2.05
C THR A 61 17.86 22.99 -1.11
N GLU A 62 17.94 23.38 0.16
CA GLU A 62 18.84 22.78 1.13
C GLU A 62 18.35 21.39 1.54
N LEU A 63 17.05 21.23 1.78
CA LEU A 63 16.44 19.93 2.04
C LEU A 63 16.68 18.95 0.87
N LEU A 64 16.49 19.43 -0.36
CA LEU A 64 16.73 18.66 -1.58
C LEU A 64 18.21 18.27 -1.72
N ARG A 65 19.13 19.16 -1.33
CA ARG A 65 20.58 18.89 -1.31
C ARG A 65 20.90 17.78 -0.32
N ILE A 66 20.42 17.89 0.93
CA ILE A 66 20.67 16.92 2.00
C ILE A 66 20.21 15.51 1.58
N PHE A 67 18.96 15.38 1.12
CA PHE A 67 18.45 14.06 0.70
C PHE A 67 19.15 13.53 -0.55
N ARG A 68 19.57 14.40 -1.49
CA ARG A 68 20.38 13.96 -2.66
C ARG A 68 21.73 13.39 -2.22
N GLU A 69 22.41 14.06 -1.30
CA GLU A 69 23.71 13.62 -0.78
C GLU A 69 23.59 12.31 0.01
N GLN A 70 22.56 12.17 0.85
CA GLN A 70 22.29 10.93 1.56
C GLN A 70 22.05 9.75 0.61
N ARG A 71 21.25 9.95 -0.45
CA ARG A 71 21.03 8.92 -1.48
C ARG A 71 22.33 8.51 -2.18
N ASN A 72 23.18 9.48 -2.51
CA ASN A 72 24.47 9.19 -3.15
C ASN A 72 25.46 8.46 -2.22
N ALA A 73 25.37 8.69 -0.91
CA ALA A 73 26.25 8.06 0.08
C ALA A 73 25.81 6.63 0.45
N GLU A 74 24.51 6.33 0.43
CA GLU A 74 23.98 4.98 0.68
C GLU A 74 24.22 4.01 -0.50
N GLU A 75 24.59 4.50 -1.70
CA GLU A 75 24.87 3.66 -2.88
C GLU A 75 26.19 4.01 -3.65
N PRO A 76 27.40 3.77 -3.09
CA PRO A 76 28.64 3.94 -3.85
C PRO A 76 28.87 2.84 -4.93
N GLU A 77 28.32 1.63 -4.73
CA GLU A 77 28.70 0.43 -5.53
C GLU A 77 27.83 0.18 -6.78
N LEU A 78 26.71 0.88 -6.97
CA LEU A 78 25.81 0.65 -8.12
C LEU A 78 26.16 1.48 -9.36
N ILE A 79 27.14 2.39 -9.29
CA ILE A 79 27.50 3.27 -10.41
C ILE A 79 28.30 2.52 -11.51
N ILE A 80 28.76 1.28 -11.29
CA ILE A 80 29.58 0.51 -12.27
C ILE A 80 28.80 -0.62 -12.98
N LYS A 81 27.52 -0.85 -12.66
CA LYS A 81 26.67 -1.71 -13.49
C LYS A 81 25.47 -0.90 -13.96
N GLU A 82 25.32 -0.78 -15.28
CA GLU A 82 24.09 -0.41 -15.97
C GLU A 82 22.97 -1.38 -15.58
N SER A 83 22.51 -1.28 -14.35
CA SER A 83 21.41 -2.02 -13.77
C SER A 83 20.26 -1.06 -13.69
N THR A 84 19.26 -1.26 -14.54
CA THR A 84 17.93 -0.65 -14.51
C THR A 84 17.13 -1.09 -13.27
N LEU A 85 17.75 -1.18 -12.08
CA LEU A 85 16.96 -1.11 -10.87
C LEU A 85 16.33 0.28 -10.85
N PRO A 86 15.01 0.41 -10.64
CA PRO A 86 14.43 1.73 -10.47
C PRO A 86 15.10 2.32 -9.25
N LEU A 87 15.93 3.36 -9.45
CA LEU A 87 16.22 4.33 -8.41
C LEU A 87 14.89 4.56 -7.70
N LEU A 88 14.85 4.37 -6.38
CA LEU A 88 13.83 4.96 -5.54
C LEU A 88 13.90 6.46 -5.80
N THR A 89 13.14 6.89 -6.80
CA THR A 89 13.01 8.27 -7.24
C THR A 89 12.05 8.88 -6.26
N ASN A 90 12.52 9.02 -5.01
CA ASN A 90 11.76 9.68 -3.97
C ASN A 90 11.46 11.09 -4.49
N SER A 91 10.18 11.38 -4.61
CA SER A 91 9.74 12.70 -5.06
C SER A 91 10.10 13.75 -4.01
N ASN A 92 10.22 15.02 -4.41
CA ASN A 92 10.36 16.14 -3.45
C ASN A 92 9.25 16.12 -2.38
N LEU A 93 8.07 15.56 -2.71
CA LEU A 93 6.98 15.36 -1.76
C LEU A 93 7.34 14.29 -0.71
N THR A 94 7.90 13.16 -1.11
CA THR A 94 8.36 12.10 -0.20
C THR A 94 9.40 12.65 0.79
N ASP A 95 10.37 13.43 0.30
CA ASP A 95 11.39 14.09 1.13
C ASP A 95 10.75 15.07 2.14
N ALA A 96 9.79 15.90 1.70
CA ALA A 96 9.06 16.81 2.58
C ALA A 96 8.20 16.07 3.63
N LEU A 97 7.53 14.99 3.24
CA LEU A 97 6.71 14.17 4.13
C LEU A 97 7.55 13.42 5.17
N ASN A 98 8.75 12.97 4.81
CA ASN A 98 9.70 12.38 5.75
C ASN A 98 10.06 13.35 6.88
N ILE A 99 10.16 14.65 6.60
CA ILE A 99 10.36 15.67 7.63
C ILE A 99 9.07 15.86 8.45
N MET A 100 7.95 16.05 7.76
CA MET A 100 6.67 16.35 8.41
C MET A 100 6.09 15.19 9.22
N CYS A 101 6.49 13.95 8.95
CA CYS A 101 5.97 12.77 9.63
C CYS A 101 6.11 12.86 11.16
N HIS A 102 7.20 13.45 11.66
CA HIS A 102 7.42 13.64 13.10
C HIS A 102 6.38 14.59 13.71
N LEU A 103 6.06 15.67 13.01
CA LEU A 103 5.02 16.61 13.43
C LEU A 103 3.64 15.97 13.38
N TYR A 104 3.33 15.26 12.30
CA TYR A 104 2.04 14.57 12.15
C TYR A 104 1.83 13.47 13.19
N ASN A 105 2.88 12.72 13.55
CA ASN A 105 2.82 11.74 14.62
C ASN A 105 2.55 12.41 15.98
N GLY A 106 3.21 13.53 16.27
CA GLY A 106 2.92 14.34 17.45
C GLY A 106 1.45 14.77 17.51
N PHE A 107 0.90 15.24 16.38
CA PHE A 107 -0.51 15.61 16.28
C PHE A 107 -1.45 14.42 16.48
N ASP A 108 -1.12 13.25 15.94
CA ASP A 108 -1.92 12.04 16.09
C ASP A 108 -1.99 11.55 17.55
N GLU A 109 -0.94 11.79 18.33
CA GLU A 109 -0.85 11.43 19.75
C GLU A 109 -1.43 12.50 20.69
N GLY A 110 -1.97 13.59 20.14
CA GLY A 110 -2.53 14.69 20.94
C GLY A 110 -1.46 15.59 21.56
N ASN A 111 -0.19 15.47 21.15
CA ASN A 111 0.87 16.38 21.57
C ASN A 111 0.67 17.75 20.90
N ILE A 112 0.38 18.76 21.72
CA ILE A 112 -0.02 20.09 21.24
C ILE A 112 1.22 20.90 20.80
N SER A 113 1.28 21.09 19.49
CA SER A 113 1.76 22.28 18.78
C SER A 113 3.26 22.53 18.66
N LEU A 114 3.57 23.18 17.53
CA LEU A 114 4.80 23.86 17.17
C LEU A 114 5.34 24.85 18.21
N LYS A 115 4.52 25.31 19.18
CA LYS A 115 4.98 26.12 20.31
C LYS A 115 5.95 25.37 21.23
N THR A 116 5.92 24.05 21.20
CA THR A 116 6.77 23.16 22.00
C THR A 116 7.73 22.36 21.13
N TRP A 117 8.03 22.80 19.90
CA TRP A 117 8.98 22.11 19.01
C TRP A 117 10.32 21.78 19.71
N GLY A 118 10.83 22.70 20.52
CA GLY A 118 11.99 22.46 21.38
C GLY A 118 11.78 21.33 22.41
N ALA A 119 10.59 21.21 22.99
CA ALA A 119 10.25 20.11 23.90
C ALA A 119 9.94 18.79 23.16
N MET A 120 9.44 18.83 21.92
CA MET A 120 9.29 17.64 21.08
C MET A 120 10.65 17.04 20.69
N GLN A 121 11.68 17.88 20.51
CA GLN A 121 13.07 17.39 20.36
C GLN A 121 13.58 16.73 21.64
N GLU A 122 13.22 17.23 22.82
CA GLU A 122 13.56 16.61 24.11
C GLU A 122 12.85 15.27 24.32
N VAL A 123 11.56 15.13 23.95
CA VAL A 123 10.81 13.85 24.06
C VAL A 123 11.35 12.78 23.10
N GLN A 124 11.99 13.17 22.00
CA GLN A 124 12.71 12.22 21.12
C GLN A 124 13.96 11.59 21.76
N THR A 125 14.44 12.12 22.90
CA THR A 125 15.56 11.53 23.66
C THR A 125 15.13 10.46 24.66
N THR A 126 13.83 10.32 24.94
CA THR A 126 13.31 9.17 25.67
C THR A 126 13.22 7.94 24.76
N SER A 127 13.89 6.85 25.16
CA SER A 127 13.98 5.58 24.40
C SER A 127 12.64 4.91 24.09
N THR A 128 11.54 5.43 24.60
CA THR A 128 10.17 4.92 24.48
C THR A 128 9.37 5.51 23.32
N PHE A 129 9.82 6.60 22.70
CA PHE A 129 9.15 7.21 21.54
C PHE A 129 9.61 6.53 20.24
N ILE A 130 8.90 5.47 19.83
CA ILE A 130 9.30 4.60 18.70
C ILE A 130 8.31 4.77 17.55
N SER A 131 8.53 5.78 16.71
CA SER A 131 7.93 5.84 15.36
C SER A 131 8.67 4.89 14.41
N PRO A 132 8.00 4.15 13.52
CA PRO A 132 8.63 3.42 12.44
C PRO A 132 8.90 4.37 11.26
N GLY A 133 9.77 5.34 11.51
CA GLY A 133 10.50 6.19 10.55
C GLY A 133 11.96 6.27 11.01
N PRO A 134 12.90 6.88 10.26
CA PRO A 134 14.33 6.84 10.56
C PRO A 134 14.56 7.30 12.01
N ARG A 135 14.91 6.33 12.84
CA ARG A 135 15.32 6.52 14.23
C ARG A 135 16.50 7.47 14.17
N THR A 136 16.38 8.64 14.81
CA THR A 136 17.34 9.76 14.77
C THR A 136 17.48 10.40 13.38
N TRP A 137 17.57 11.74 13.33
CA TRP A 137 17.98 12.47 12.14
C TRP A 137 19.35 11.92 11.72
N LYS A 138 19.36 11.06 10.68
CA LYS A 138 20.48 10.16 10.35
C LYS A 138 21.82 10.88 10.15
N THR A 139 21.80 12.18 9.84
CA THR A 139 23.00 12.98 9.62
C THR A 139 22.95 14.30 10.39
N PRO A 140 24.11 14.84 10.83
CA PRO A 140 24.19 16.14 11.50
C PRO A 140 23.56 17.29 10.69
N GLU A 141 23.64 17.25 9.37
CA GLU A 141 23.07 18.25 8.46
C GLU A 141 21.54 18.23 8.51
N LEU A 142 20.94 17.03 8.51
CA LEU A 142 19.48 16.88 8.64
C LEU A 142 19.00 17.33 10.03
N ALA A 143 19.75 17.01 11.09
CA ALA A 143 19.44 17.48 12.44
C ALA A 143 19.48 19.01 12.53
N LYS A 144 20.49 19.65 11.90
CA LYS A 144 20.62 21.10 11.84
C LYS A 144 19.47 21.75 11.04
N PHE A 145 19.14 21.21 9.88
CA PHE A 145 18.01 21.68 9.07
C PHE A 145 16.70 21.64 9.88
N VAL A 146 16.46 20.54 10.61
CA VAL A 146 15.28 20.37 11.45
C VAL A 146 15.27 21.34 12.64
N GLY A 147 16.44 21.63 13.22
CA GLY A 147 16.59 22.58 14.32
C GLY A 147 16.31 24.02 13.90
N ASP A 148 16.93 24.46 12.81
CA ASP A 148 16.96 25.87 12.44
C ASP A 148 15.98 26.18 11.29
N ASP A 149 16.13 25.52 10.14
CA ASP A 149 15.43 25.86 8.90
C ASP A 149 13.95 25.45 8.93
N LEU A 150 13.65 24.25 9.43
CA LEU A 150 12.28 23.78 9.56
C LEU A 150 11.48 24.68 10.50
N PHE A 151 12.05 25.07 11.64
CA PHE A 151 11.41 25.99 12.59
C PHE A 151 11.09 27.35 11.95
N ASN A 152 12.02 27.88 11.16
CA ASN A 152 11.80 29.11 10.41
C ASN A 152 10.67 28.95 9.39
N ILE A 153 10.66 27.87 8.59
CA ILE A 153 9.59 27.58 7.63
C ILE A 153 8.22 27.51 8.32
N LEU A 154 8.14 26.81 9.45
CA LEU A 154 6.90 26.67 10.22
C LEU A 154 6.39 28.02 10.73
N THR A 155 7.30 28.88 11.18
CA THR A 155 7.00 30.24 11.66
C THR A 155 6.53 31.15 10.51
N GLU A 156 7.23 31.15 9.38
CA GLU A 156 6.89 31.93 8.18
C GLU A 156 5.55 31.51 7.58
N CYS A 157 5.29 30.20 7.55
CA CYS A 157 4.01 29.66 7.07
C CYS A 157 2.85 29.86 8.06
N LYS A 158 3.14 30.37 9.26
CA LYS A 158 2.20 30.57 10.38
C LYS A 158 1.48 29.29 10.77
N ALA A 159 2.20 28.17 10.82
CA ALA A 159 1.66 26.89 11.22
C ALA A 159 1.41 26.87 12.75
N TRP A 160 0.24 27.34 13.18
CA TRP A 160 -0.11 27.51 14.59
C TRP A 160 -1.38 26.76 14.99
N SER A 161 -2.07 26.15 14.02
CA SER A 161 -3.30 25.41 14.25
C SER A 161 -3.07 24.20 15.17
N SER A 162 -4.06 23.95 16.02
CA SER A 162 -4.11 22.76 16.86
C SER A 162 -4.34 21.49 16.02
N PRO A 163 -3.93 20.31 16.52
CA PRO A 163 -4.31 19.02 15.93
C PRO A 163 -5.83 18.88 15.80
N ILE A 164 -6.29 18.22 14.74
CA ILE A 164 -7.71 17.89 14.56
C ILE A 164 -8.04 16.69 15.47
N PRO A 165 -9.12 16.76 16.28
CA PRO A 165 -9.51 15.67 17.17
C PRO A 165 -9.68 14.32 16.44
N ALA A 166 -9.29 13.23 17.10
CA ALA A 166 -9.32 11.90 16.48
C ALA A 166 -10.73 11.47 16.08
N GLU A 167 -11.73 11.82 16.89
CA GLU A 167 -13.15 11.56 16.65
C GLU A 167 -13.61 12.24 15.36
N THR A 168 -13.19 13.49 15.14
CA THR A 168 -13.51 14.25 13.94
C THR A 168 -12.81 13.69 12.70
N ARG A 169 -11.57 13.20 12.84
CA ARG A 169 -10.81 12.57 11.75
C ARG A 169 -11.32 11.18 11.36
N GLN A 170 -12.15 10.55 12.20
CA GLN A 170 -12.77 9.25 11.92
C GLN A 170 -11.77 8.12 11.61
N GLY A 171 -10.55 8.18 12.16
CA GLY A 171 -9.53 7.13 12.02
C GLY A 171 -8.46 7.39 10.95
N TYR A 172 -8.51 8.54 10.26
CA TYR A 172 -7.43 9.00 9.39
C TYR A 172 -6.36 9.76 10.18
N CYS A 173 -5.10 9.61 9.80
CA CYS A 173 -3.99 10.36 10.40
C CYS A 173 -3.84 11.76 9.77
N HIS A 174 -3.10 12.64 10.45
CA HIS A 174 -2.86 13.98 9.95
C HIS A 174 -2.07 14.00 8.63
N GLN A 175 -1.08 13.11 8.46
CA GLN A 175 -0.33 13.01 7.21
C GLN A 175 -1.25 12.69 6.03
N ASP A 176 -2.09 11.67 6.16
CA ASP A 176 -2.99 11.24 5.09
C ASP A 176 -3.98 12.33 4.72
N LEU A 177 -4.54 13.05 5.70
CA LEU A 177 -5.42 14.18 5.48
C LEU A 177 -4.69 15.35 4.78
N SER A 178 -3.46 15.64 5.19
CA SER A 178 -2.63 16.68 4.58
C SER A 178 -2.31 16.37 3.11
N VAL A 179 -1.92 15.13 2.81
CA VAL A 179 -1.66 14.65 1.44
C VAL A 179 -2.94 14.67 0.61
N ALA A 180 -4.06 14.19 1.15
CA ALA A 180 -5.34 14.18 0.46
C ALA A 180 -5.87 15.59 0.15
N HIS A 181 -5.50 16.59 0.96
CA HIS A 181 -5.77 17.99 0.68
C HIS A 181 -4.81 18.59 -0.35
N SER A 182 -3.51 18.51 -0.07
CA SER A 182 -2.47 19.26 -0.78
C SER A 182 -2.05 18.65 -2.12
N CYS A 183 -2.21 17.34 -2.29
CA CYS A 183 -1.58 16.58 -3.36
C CYS A 183 -2.59 15.78 -4.19
N THR A 184 -3.87 16.17 -4.21
CA THR A 184 -4.92 15.43 -4.93
C THR A 184 -4.59 15.19 -6.40
N SER A 185 -4.09 16.20 -7.13
CA SER A 185 -3.73 16.04 -8.54
C SER A 185 -2.66 14.96 -8.76
N GLU A 186 -1.66 14.87 -7.88
CA GLU A 186 -0.61 13.85 -7.94
C GLU A 186 -1.17 12.45 -7.60
N LEU A 187 -2.04 12.36 -6.57
CA LEU A 187 -2.73 11.12 -6.24
C LEU A 187 -3.59 10.60 -7.41
N LEU A 188 -4.31 11.49 -8.10
CA LEU A 188 -5.12 11.12 -9.25
C LEU A 188 -4.26 10.69 -10.44
N ALA A 189 -3.09 11.32 -10.64
CA ALA A 189 -2.13 10.89 -11.65
C ALA A 189 -1.60 9.47 -11.35
N HIS A 190 -1.23 9.17 -10.10
CA HIS A 190 -0.81 7.82 -9.70
C HIS A 190 -1.93 6.80 -9.86
N LEU A 191 -3.17 7.15 -9.49
CA LEU A 191 -4.32 6.28 -9.71
C LEU A 191 -4.51 5.95 -11.20
N ASN A 192 -4.29 6.92 -12.09
CA ASN A 192 -4.39 6.74 -13.53
C ASN A 192 -3.31 5.80 -14.12
N GLN A 193 -2.14 5.71 -13.48
CA GLN A 193 -1.04 4.81 -13.89
C GLN A 193 -1.42 3.33 -13.78
N TYR A 194 -2.45 2.95 -13.01
CA TYR A 194 -2.94 1.56 -12.95
C TYR A 194 -3.20 1.01 -14.35
N HIS A 195 -3.75 1.85 -15.21
CA HIS A 195 -4.14 1.45 -16.54
C HIS A 195 -3.02 1.59 -17.59
N GLU A 196 -1.80 1.93 -17.16
CA GLU A 196 -0.60 1.83 -17.97
C GLU A 196 0.05 0.44 -17.85
N ILE A 197 -0.49 -0.44 -17.00
CA ILE A 197 -0.07 -1.85 -16.90
C ILE A 197 -0.32 -2.52 -18.26
N ASP A 198 0.78 -2.84 -18.94
CA ASP A 198 0.76 -3.39 -20.29
C ASP A 198 0.65 -4.92 -20.24
N GLU A 199 -0.57 -5.41 -20.39
CA GLU A 199 -0.86 -6.84 -20.38
C GLU A 199 -0.13 -7.62 -21.48
N SER A 200 0.12 -6.99 -22.63
CA SER A 200 0.83 -7.64 -23.73
C SER A 200 2.32 -7.75 -23.42
N ALA A 201 2.90 -6.74 -22.77
CA ALA A 201 4.28 -6.81 -22.28
C ALA A 201 4.43 -7.88 -21.17
N ILE A 202 3.45 -8.01 -20.27
CA ILE A 202 3.45 -9.09 -19.27
C ILE A 202 3.42 -10.47 -19.95
N LEU A 203 2.51 -10.69 -20.90
CA LEU A 203 2.45 -11.97 -21.62
C LEU A 203 3.73 -12.24 -22.42
N ALA A 204 4.31 -11.22 -23.06
CA ALA A 204 5.59 -11.32 -23.75
C ALA A 204 6.74 -11.73 -22.81
N ARG A 205 6.78 -11.23 -21.57
CA ARG A 205 7.76 -11.66 -20.56
C ARG A 205 7.60 -13.15 -20.23
N VAL A 206 6.36 -13.61 -20.02
CA VAL A 206 6.08 -15.03 -19.75
C VAL A 206 6.53 -15.91 -20.91
N ILE A 207 6.24 -15.50 -22.15
CA ILE A 207 6.69 -16.18 -23.37
C ILE A 207 8.23 -16.26 -23.40
N GLY A 208 8.93 -15.13 -23.20
CA GLY A 208 10.40 -15.09 -23.20
C GLY A 208 11.02 -15.97 -22.12
N MET A 209 10.47 -15.95 -20.90
CA MET A 209 10.90 -16.81 -19.79
C MET A 209 10.69 -18.30 -20.11
N THR A 210 9.58 -18.64 -20.76
CA THR A 210 9.27 -20.00 -21.16
C THR A 210 10.21 -20.49 -22.27
N VAL A 211 10.42 -19.68 -23.31
CA VAL A 211 11.35 -19.97 -24.42
C VAL A 211 12.77 -20.18 -23.89
N ASN A 212 13.23 -19.31 -22.99
CA ASN A 212 14.51 -19.47 -22.30
C ASN A 212 14.61 -20.78 -21.50
N GLY A 213 13.52 -21.20 -20.86
CA GLY A 213 13.43 -22.47 -20.17
C GLY A 213 13.65 -23.67 -21.09
N PHE A 214 13.09 -23.64 -22.30
CA PHE A 214 13.30 -24.68 -23.32
C PHE A 214 14.74 -24.68 -23.85
N TYR A 215 15.30 -23.52 -24.19
CA TYR A 215 16.69 -23.42 -24.66
C TYR A 215 17.70 -23.91 -23.61
N LYS A 216 17.50 -23.57 -22.32
CA LYS A 216 18.39 -24.01 -21.22
C LYS A 216 18.32 -25.50 -20.93
N LYS A 217 17.15 -26.14 -21.16
CA LYS A 217 16.94 -27.51 -20.71
C LYS A 217 17.50 -28.58 -21.65
N ASN A 218 17.60 -28.38 -22.98
CA ASN A 218 18.11 -29.46 -23.86
C ASN A 218 18.39 -29.13 -25.36
N ASN A 219 18.53 -27.88 -25.80
CA ASN A 219 18.50 -27.58 -27.27
C ASN A 219 17.26 -28.21 -27.96
N THR A 220 16.17 -28.39 -27.20
CA THR A 220 14.94 -28.99 -27.69
C THR A 220 14.25 -28.05 -28.67
N ASP A 221 13.65 -28.60 -29.73
CA ASP A 221 12.79 -27.80 -30.61
C ASP A 221 11.64 -27.19 -29.80
N LEU A 222 11.37 -25.91 -30.06
CA LEU A 222 10.26 -25.20 -29.44
C LEU A 222 8.93 -25.86 -29.89
N PRO A 223 7.97 -26.04 -28.96
CA PRO A 223 6.62 -26.45 -29.31
C PRO A 223 6.01 -25.57 -30.41
N GLU A 224 5.12 -26.13 -31.22
CA GLU A 224 4.49 -25.44 -32.36
C GLU A 224 3.86 -24.09 -31.97
N TRP A 225 3.24 -24.02 -30.79
CA TRP A 225 2.61 -22.80 -30.28
C TRP A 225 3.61 -21.69 -29.90
N LEU A 226 4.89 -22.03 -29.66
CA LEU A 226 5.99 -21.07 -29.44
C LEU A 226 6.80 -20.80 -30.72
N SER A 227 6.54 -21.50 -31.83
CA SER A 227 7.27 -21.32 -33.08
C SER A 227 7.31 -19.88 -33.60
N PRO A 228 6.29 -19.00 -33.42
CA PRO A 228 6.37 -17.61 -33.85
C PRO A 228 7.45 -16.78 -33.13
N PHE A 229 7.96 -17.28 -31.99
CA PHE A 229 8.96 -16.62 -31.15
C PHE A 229 10.33 -17.32 -31.20
N LYS A 230 10.51 -18.25 -32.14
CA LYS A 230 11.79 -18.93 -32.35
C LYS A 230 12.82 -17.91 -32.84
N GLU A 231 13.87 -17.68 -32.05
CA GLU A 231 15.07 -16.98 -32.51
C GLU A 231 16.13 -18.01 -32.89
N GLU A 232 16.80 -17.81 -34.03
CA GLU A 232 17.74 -18.79 -34.59
C GLU A 232 18.91 -19.09 -33.63
N HIS A 233 19.42 -18.11 -32.87
CA HIS A 233 20.65 -18.25 -32.08
C HIS A 233 20.73 -17.47 -30.76
N LYS A 234 19.62 -17.10 -30.10
CA LYS A 234 19.67 -16.29 -28.87
C LYS A 234 18.76 -16.79 -27.76
N ILE A 235 19.32 -16.79 -26.55
CA ILE A 235 18.55 -16.78 -25.29
C ILE A 235 18.21 -15.32 -25.04
N PHE A 236 16.94 -15.01 -24.77
CA PHE A 236 16.53 -13.68 -24.33
C PHE A 236 17.18 -13.41 -22.98
N ARG A 237 18.01 -12.37 -22.88
CA ARG A 237 18.83 -12.16 -21.68
C ARG A 237 18.03 -11.48 -20.58
N ASP A 238 17.15 -10.55 -20.95
CA ASP A 238 16.48 -9.66 -20.00
C ASP A 238 14.94 -9.68 -20.15
N CYS A 239 14.31 -10.80 -19.79
CA CYS A 239 12.84 -10.92 -19.74
C CYS A 239 12.21 -10.52 -18.38
N LEU A 240 13.01 -10.00 -17.44
CA LEU A 240 12.54 -9.68 -16.10
C LEU A 240 11.78 -8.35 -16.01
N GLU A 241 11.99 -7.42 -16.94
CA GLU A 241 11.39 -6.08 -16.92
C GLU A 241 10.59 -5.80 -18.19
N GLN A 242 9.56 -4.95 -18.12
CA GLN A 242 8.68 -4.68 -19.28
C GLN A 242 9.33 -3.89 -20.41
N LYS A 243 10.34 -3.07 -20.09
CA LYS A 243 10.89 -2.06 -21.01
C LYS A 243 12.22 -2.48 -21.65
N THR A 244 12.57 -3.75 -21.56
CA THR A 244 13.79 -4.28 -22.17
C THR A 244 13.58 -4.48 -23.66
N GLU A 245 14.66 -4.38 -24.43
CA GLU A 245 14.60 -4.54 -25.89
C GLU A 245 14.05 -5.92 -26.29
N ASP A 246 14.43 -6.97 -25.55
CA ASP A 246 13.93 -8.34 -25.75
C ASP A 246 12.41 -8.42 -25.56
N VAL A 247 11.86 -7.80 -24.52
CA VAL A 247 10.42 -7.81 -24.25
C VAL A 247 9.66 -6.96 -25.26
N ILE A 248 10.22 -5.83 -25.70
CA ILE A 248 9.63 -5.00 -26.76
C ILE A 248 9.49 -5.81 -28.06
N ARG A 249 10.54 -6.53 -28.48
CA ARG A 249 10.50 -7.39 -29.68
C ARG A 249 9.50 -8.53 -29.55
N LEU A 250 9.50 -9.22 -28.41
CA LEU A 250 8.53 -10.30 -28.13
C LEU A 250 7.09 -9.78 -28.15
N LYS A 251 6.85 -8.60 -27.58
CA LYS A 251 5.55 -7.95 -27.61
C LYS A 251 5.14 -7.58 -29.03
N GLU A 252 6.02 -6.99 -29.84
CA GLU A 252 5.73 -6.70 -31.25
C GLU A 252 5.36 -7.96 -32.02
N GLN A 253 6.07 -9.07 -31.79
CA GLN A 253 5.78 -10.35 -32.43
C GLN A 253 4.44 -10.95 -31.97
N LEU A 254 4.12 -10.82 -30.69
CA LEU A 254 2.82 -11.20 -30.13
C LEU A 254 1.68 -10.36 -30.74
N LEU A 255 1.90 -9.05 -30.92
CA LEU A 255 0.91 -8.16 -31.54
C LEU A 255 0.70 -8.46 -33.02
N LYS A 256 1.76 -8.83 -33.77
CA LYS A 256 1.64 -9.29 -35.17
C LYS A 256 0.84 -10.58 -35.29
N THR A 257 1.07 -11.52 -34.38
CA THR A 257 0.34 -12.80 -34.32
C THR A 257 -1.10 -12.60 -33.86
N GLY A 258 -1.37 -11.55 -33.08
CA GLY A 258 -2.63 -11.36 -32.39
C GLY A 258 -2.67 -12.13 -31.07
N ARG A 259 -2.88 -11.43 -29.96
CA ARG A 259 -2.89 -12.02 -28.62
C ARG A 259 -3.92 -13.14 -28.47
N SER A 260 -5.15 -12.93 -28.92
CA SER A 260 -6.21 -13.96 -28.85
C SER A 260 -5.91 -15.16 -29.75
N GLU A 261 -5.34 -14.93 -30.93
CA GLU A 261 -4.96 -16.02 -31.85
C GLU A 261 -3.83 -16.88 -31.28
N PHE A 262 -2.82 -16.24 -30.68
CA PHE A 262 -1.78 -16.93 -29.94
C PHE A 262 -2.34 -17.79 -28.79
N VAL A 263 -3.24 -17.24 -27.97
CA VAL A 263 -3.83 -17.96 -26.83
C VAL A 263 -4.71 -19.12 -27.29
N ASN A 264 -5.47 -18.94 -28.38
CA ASN A 264 -6.24 -20.01 -29.00
C ASN A 264 -5.33 -21.16 -29.48
N ASN A 265 -4.19 -20.83 -30.10
CA ASN A 265 -3.23 -21.84 -30.54
C ASN A 265 -2.56 -22.56 -29.35
N LEU A 266 -2.16 -21.83 -28.31
CA LEU A 266 -1.68 -22.39 -27.05
C LEU A 266 -2.70 -23.38 -26.47
N CYS A 267 -3.97 -22.98 -26.36
CA CYS A 267 -5.01 -23.83 -25.78
C CYS A 267 -5.34 -25.07 -26.63
N ARG A 268 -5.07 -25.02 -27.94
CA ARG A 268 -5.30 -26.13 -28.87
C ARG A 268 -4.19 -27.17 -28.84
N VAL A 269 -2.94 -26.74 -28.70
CA VAL A 269 -1.76 -27.59 -28.94
C VAL A 269 -1.02 -27.96 -27.64
N ALA A 270 -0.98 -27.07 -26.65
CA ALA A 270 -0.25 -27.30 -25.41
C ALA A 270 -1.01 -28.22 -24.45
N ASN A 271 -0.26 -28.93 -23.61
CA ASN A 271 -0.87 -29.74 -22.56
C ASN A 271 -1.33 -28.88 -21.38
N TRP A 272 -2.17 -29.45 -20.52
CA TRP A 272 -2.76 -28.72 -19.39
C TRP A 272 -1.71 -28.13 -18.43
N TYR A 273 -0.60 -28.83 -18.17
CA TYR A 273 0.46 -28.35 -17.29
C TYR A 273 1.17 -27.12 -17.86
N GLU A 274 1.40 -27.09 -19.17
CA GLU A 274 1.99 -25.93 -19.86
C GLU A 274 1.05 -24.73 -19.79
N ILE A 275 -0.22 -24.91 -20.12
CA ILE A 275 -1.23 -23.83 -20.05
C ILE A 275 -1.32 -23.28 -18.63
N LYS A 276 -1.37 -24.16 -17.62
CA LYS A 276 -1.40 -23.74 -16.22
C LYS A 276 -0.14 -23.00 -15.83
N SER A 277 1.05 -23.48 -16.22
CA SER A 277 2.32 -22.81 -15.91
C SER A 277 2.40 -21.40 -16.51
N ILE A 278 1.94 -21.22 -17.75
CA ILE A 278 1.88 -19.90 -18.40
C ILE A 278 0.89 -19.00 -17.67
N TYR A 279 -0.29 -19.52 -17.32
CA TYR A 279 -1.29 -18.78 -16.57
C TYR A 279 -0.79 -18.35 -15.19
N ASP A 280 -0.24 -19.27 -14.40
CA ASP A 280 0.24 -19.00 -13.04
C ASP A 280 1.35 -17.92 -13.09
N GLU A 281 2.29 -18.03 -14.03
CA GLU A 281 3.36 -17.05 -14.20
C GLU A 281 2.85 -15.68 -14.70
N TYR A 282 1.86 -15.67 -15.60
CA TYR A 282 1.21 -14.45 -16.04
C TYR A 282 0.51 -13.72 -14.88
N VAL A 283 -0.26 -14.44 -14.06
CA VAL A 283 -0.95 -13.88 -12.89
C VAL A 283 0.06 -13.36 -11.87
N ARG A 284 1.15 -14.09 -11.63
CA ARG A 284 2.25 -13.67 -10.75
C ARG A 284 2.89 -12.36 -11.19
N LEU A 285 3.25 -12.24 -12.47
CA LEU A 285 3.83 -11.02 -13.01
C LEU A 285 2.82 -9.87 -13.00
N TYR A 286 1.56 -10.12 -13.34
CA TYR A 286 0.49 -9.13 -13.25
C TYR A 286 0.32 -8.61 -11.81
N ALA A 287 0.32 -9.49 -10.82
CA ALA A 287 0.23 -9.12 -9.41
C ALA A 287 1.40 -8.23 -8.99
N ASN A 288 2.62 -8.51 -9.48
CA ASN A 288 3.79 -7.67 -9.20
C ASN A 288 3.62 -6.24 -9.76
N GLU A 289 3.07 -6.09 -10.96
CA GLU A 289 2.81 -4.77 -11.55
C GLU A 289 1.76 -3.98 -10.77
N ILE A 290 0.67 -4.65 -10.36
CA ILE A 290 -0.35 -4.03 -9.49
C ILE A 290 0.27 -3.60 -8.17
N ILE A 291 1.08 -4.45 -7.53
CA ILE A 291 1.71 -4.11 -6.24
C ILE A 291 2.72 -2.98 -6.41
N GLY A 292 3.47 -2.94 -7.52
CA GLY A 292 4.34 -1.82 -7.85
C GLY A 292 3.57 -0.50 -7.97
N TRP A 293 2.44 -0.52 -8.67
CA TRP A 293 1.52 0.62 -8.77
C TRP A 293 0.93 1.02 -7.41
N PHE A 294 0.46 0.05 -6.63
CA PHE A 294 -0.11 0.26 -5.30
C PHE A 294 0.91 0.92 -4.37
N ASN A 295 2.14 0.40 -4.32
CA ASN A 295 3.20 0.94 -3.48
C ASN A 295 3.55 2.39 -3.85
N LYS A 296 3.65 2.73 -5.15
CA LYS A 296 3.84 4.12 -5.61
C LYS A 296 2.68 5.03 -5.22
N THR A 297 1.45 4.51 -5.29
CA THR A 297 0.26 5.25 -4.84
C THR A 297 0.27 5.46 -3.33
N MET A 298 0.81 4.48 -2.58
CA MET A 298 0.82 4.49 -1.12
C MET A 298 2.02 5.23 -0.49
N GLU A 299 3.05 5.55 -1.26
CA GLU A 299 4.33 6.13 -0.81
C GLU A 299 4.16 7.42 0.03
N TYR A 300 3.12 8.21 -0.24
CA TYR A 300 2.88 9.48 0.45
C TYR A 300 2.12 9.33 1.77
N PHE A 301 1.44 8.21 1.97
CA PHE A 301 0.62 8.02 3.16
C PHE A 301 1.46 7.52 4.32
N LYS A 302 1.01 7.82 5.54
CA LYS A 302 1.62 7.24 6.73
C LYS A 302 1.55 5.71 6.58
N PRO A 303 2.66 4.97 6.74
CA PRO A 303 2.58 3.52 6.73
C PRO A 303 1.59 3.08 7.81
N THR A 304 0.89 1.97 7.58
CA THR A 304 0.10 1.41 8.68
C THR A 304 1.12 0.91 9.69
N ASP A 305 1.28 1.62 10.79
CA ASP A 305 2.28 1.33 11.81
C ASP A 305 2.04 -0.08 12.31
N PHE A 306 2.89 -0.98 11.87
CA PHE A 306 3.02 -2.25 12.53
C PHE A 306 4.01 -2.05 13.68
N ILE A 307 3.48 -2.14 14.87
CA ILE A 307 4.20 -1.85 16.10
C ILE A 307 5.31 -2.84 16.27
N ARG A 308 6.54 -2.37 16.51
CA ARG A 308 7.64 -3.23 16.93
C ARG A 308 7.46 -3.57 18.40
N TYR A 309 7.25 -4.83 18.70
CA TYR A 309 7.18 -5.37 20.06
C TYR A 309 8.10 -6.59 20.14
N THR A 310 8.51 -6.95 21.35
CA THR A 310 9.39 -8.09 21.58
C THR A 310 8.64 -9.15 22.37
N TRP A 311 8.50 -10.35 21.79
CA TRP A 311 8.06 -11.51 22.56
C TRP A 311 9.30 -12.28 23.02
N LYS A 312 9.22 -12.80 24.25
CA LYS A 312 10.09 -13.86 24.72
C LYS A 312 9.25 -15.12 24.79
N PHE A 313 9.75 -16.23 24.27
CA PHE A 313 9.14 -17.52 24.54
C PHE A 313 10.20 -18.51 25.00
N ALA A 314 9.83 -19.39 25.92
CA ALA A 314 10.68 -20.42 26.46
C ALA A 314 9.89 -21.72 26.58
N THR A 315 10.47 -22.85 26.17
CA THR A 315 9.90 -24.17 26.49
C THR A 315 10.28 -24.49 27.94
N VAL A 316 9.29 -24.76 28.78
CA VAL A 316 9.48 -25.14 30.17
C VAL A 316 9.13 -26.61 30.34
N THR A 317 10.09 -27.40 30.79
CA THR A 317 9.90 -28.80 31.19
C THR A 317 9.72 -28.85 32.70
N PRO A 318 8.54 -29.29 33.20
CA PRO A 318 8.36 -29.56 34.62
C PRO A 318 9.41 -30.61 35.05
N ASP A 319 10.11 -30.35 36.15
CA ASP A 319 11.17 -31.19 36.76
C ASP A 319 12.65 -30.84 36.45
N LYS A 320 12.93 -29.81 35.64
CA LYS A 320 14.27 -29.18 35.62
C LYS A 320 14.23 -27.90 36.47
N GLU A 321 14.83 -27.96 37.66
CA GLU A 321 14.97 -26.83 38.60
C GLU A 321 15.41 -25.54 37.88
N THR A 322 14.47 -24.62 37.71
CA THR A 322 14.77 -23.20 37.54
C THR A 322 13.76 -22.45 38.39
N GLU A 323 14.27 -21.63 39.32
CA GLU A 323 13.49 -20.74 40.18
C GLU A 323 12.65 -19.78 39.34
N THR A 324 11.47 -20.21 38.89
CA THR A 324 10.47 -19.35 38.29
C THR A 324 9.30 -19.26 39.24
N LYS A 325 9.30 -18.18 40.03
CA LYS A 325 8.17 -17.80 40.88
C LYS A 325 6.97 -17.50 39.99
N HIS A 326 5.92 -18.29 40.17
CA HIS A 326 4.56 -18.17 39.61
C HIS A 326 4.31 -18.80 38.24
N THR A 327 4.09 -20.12 38.22
CA THR A 327 3.28 -20.78 37.18
C THR A 327 2.48 -21.94 37.75
N THR A 328 1.23 -22.06 37.30
CA THR A 328 0.34 -23.22 37.45
C THR A 328 1.11 -24.53 37.19
N ALA A 329 0.88 -25.58 37.99
CA ALA A 329 1.56 -26.86 37.81
C ALA A 329 1.05 -27.55 36.54
N TRP A 330 1.85 -27.52 35.47
CA TRP A 330 1.59 -28.26 34.24
C TRP A 330 2.30 -29.61 34.30
N GLU A 331 1.62 -30.69 33.92
CA GLU A 331 2.16 -32.07 33.96
C GLU A 331 3.03 -32.41 32.72
N LYS A 332 3.16 -31.48 31.77
CA LYS A 332 3.85 -31.67 30.48
C LYS A 332 4.63 -30.42 30.09
N ASP A 333 5.57 -30.58 29.17
CA ASP A 333 6.28 -29.47 28.52
C ASP A 333 5.29 -28.42 28.00
N TYR A 334 5.55 -27.14 28.30
CA TYR A 334 4.72 -26.04 27.82
C TYR A 334 5.57 -24.88 27.29
N CYS A 335 5.00 -24.09 26.37
CA CYS A 335 5.64 -22.88 25.87
C CYS A 335 5.18 -21.67 26.70
N GLN A 336 6.09 -21.09 27.49
CA GLN A 336 5.86 -19.85 28.21
C GLN A 336 6.12 -18.67 27.29
N ILE A 337 5.12 -17.82 27.06
CA ILE A 337 5.22 -16.59 26.26
C ILE A 337 5.18 -15.39 27.21
N THR A 338 6.09 -14.44 27.03
CA THR A 338 6.19 -13.21 27.84
C THR A 338 6.29 -11.98 26.94
N ILE A 339 5.60 -10.90 27.32
CA ILE A 339 5.64 -9.57 26.70
C ILE A 339 5.74 -8.50 27.79
N GLN A 340 6.39 -7.38 27.51
CA GLN A 340 6.40 -6.26 28.44
C GLN A 340 5.01 -5.64 28.56
N ARG A 341 4.63 -5.20 29.78
CA ARG A 341 3.32 -4.59 30.04
C ARG A 341 3.04 -3.40 29.13
N ASP A 342 4.01 -2.51 28.97
CA ASP A 342 3.84 -1.30 28.17
C ASP A 342 3.70 -1.62 26.67
N GLU A 343 4.39 -2.65 26.19
CA GLU A 343 4.22 -3.16 24.82
C GLU A 343 2.84 -3.78 24.62
N LEU A 344 2.34 -4.56 25.58
CA LEU A 344 1.00 -5.15 25.53
C LEU A 344 -0.09 -4.08 25.57
N LEU A 345 0.02 -3.10 26.46
CA LEU A 345 -0.91 -1.97 26.52
C LEU A 345 -0.89 -1.18 25.21
N ARG A 346 0.29 -0.92 24.65
CA ARG A 346 0.42 -0.28 23.34
C ARG A 346 -0.24 -1.11 22.23
N LEU A 347 -0.05 -2.42 22.20
CA LEU A 347 -0.69 -3.34 21.23
C LEU A 347 -2.23 -3.35 21.37
N ILE A 348 -2.75 -3.30 22.59
CA ILE A 348 -4.19 -3.22 22.86
C ILE A 348 -4.73 -1.88 22.39
N HIS A 349 -4.10 -0.77 22.82
CA HIS A 349 -4.55 0.56 22.46
C HIS A 349 -4.58 0.76 20.95
N THR A 350 -3.58 0.25 20.25
CA THR A 350 -3.44 0.35 18.79
C THR A 350 -4.25 -0.67 17.99
N ASN A 351 -5.00 -1.55 18.66
CA ASN A 351 -5.76 -2.64 18.05
C ASN A 351 -4.90 -3.60 17.19
N THR A 352 -3.60 -3.72 17.45
CA THR A 352 -2.70 -4.62 16.71
C THR A 352 -2.31 -5.86 17.52
N LEU A 353 -2.91 -6.10 18.69
CA LEU A 353 -2.61 -7.28 19.51
C LEU A 353 -2.90 -8.59 18.76
N GLN A 354 -3.99 -8.63 17.99
CA GLN A 354 -4.37 -9.84 17.27
C GLN A 354 -3.40 -10.17 16.14
N ASP A 355 -3.00 -9.16 15.35
CA ASP A 355 -1.92 -9.27 14.37
C ASP A 355 -0.63 -9.78 15.03
N ALA A 356 -0.35 -9.29 16.24
CA ALA A 356 0.84 -9.68 16.98
C ALA A 356 0.84 -11.14 17.42
N VAL A 357 -0.33 -11.64 17.83
CA VAL A 357 -0.55 -13.04 18.20
C VAL A 357 -0.47 -13.96 16.98
N ILE A 358 -1.03 -13.57 15.82
CA ILE A 358 -0.95 -14.38 14.59
C ILE A 358 0.51 -14.53 14.13
N TYR A 359 1.29 -13.45 14.18
CA TYR A 359 2.72 -13.55 13.86
C TYR A 359 3.45 -14.45 14.85
N LEU A 360 3.15 -14.34 16.15
CA LEU A 360 3.69 -15.24 17.16
C LEU A 360 3.34 -16.69 16.82
N CYS A 361 2.09 -17.00 16.43
CA CYS A 361 1.70 -18.33 15.97
C CYS A 361 2.53 -18.80 14.77
N HIS A 362 2.76 -17.95 13.76
CA HIS A 362 3.61 -18.27 12.61
C HIS A 362 5.07 -18.53 13.03
N CYS A 363 5.63 -17.72 13.93
CA CYS A 363 6.98 -17.92 14.46
C CYS A 363 7.10 -19.24 15.21
N LEU A 364 6.14 -19.54 16.08
CA LEU A 364 6.08 -20.81 16.81
C LEU A 364 5.93 -21.97 15.83
N GLN A 365 5.02 -21.91 14.85
CA GLN A 365 4.87 -22.94 13.82
C GLN A 365 6.15 -23.17 13.01
N LYS A 366 6.86 -22.10 12.61
CA LYS A 366 8.13 -22.20 11.87
C LYS A 366 9.23 -22.82 12.73
N LYS A 367 9.29 -22.47 14.03
CA LYS A 367 10.28 -23.00 14.98
C LYS A 367 9.99 -24.45 15.37
N TYR A 368 8.74 -24.81 15.61
CA TYR A 368 8.28 -26.17 15.90
C TYR A 368 7.89 -26.95 14.62
N LYS A 369 8.33 -26.51 13.43
CA LYS A 369 7.89 -27.08 12.14
C LYS A 369 8.19 -28.57 12.03
N LYS A 370 9.35 -29.03 12.50
CA LYS A 370 9.72 -30.45 12.46
C LYS A 370 8.86 -31.30 13.40
N SER A 371 8.64 -30.82 14.63
CA SER A 371 7.81 -31.51 15.62
C SER A 371 6.34 -31.56 15.20
N SER A 372 5.81 -30.46 14.63
CA SER A 372 4.43 -30.41 14.10
C SER A 372 4.23 -31.26 12.84
N GLN A 373 5.22 -31.34 11.94
CA GLN A 373 5.17 -32.24 10.79
C GLN A 373 5.20 -33.71 11.21
N ASN A 374 6.05 -34.07 12.18
CA ASN A 374 6.12 -35.43 12.72
C ASN A 374 4.82 -35.85 13.43
N GLU A 375 4.13 -34.95 14.12
CA GLU A 375 2.85 -35.26 14.78
C GLU A 375 1.70 -35.44 13.77
N ILE A 376 1.71 -34.69 12.66
CA ILE A 376 0.74 -34.81 11.56
C ILE A 376 0.97 -36.10 10.76
N GLU A 377 2.22 -36.43 10.44
CA GLU A 377 2.58 -37.61 9.65
C GLU A 377 2.60 -38.90 10.48
N PHE A 378 2.91 -38.81 11.79
CA PHE A 378 3.03 -39.96 12.70
C PHE A 378 2.44 -39.66 14.10
N PRO A 379 1.10 -39.69 14.25
CA PRO A 379 0.43 -39.38 15.51
C PRO A 379 0.89 -40.32 16.64
N GLY A 380 1.36 -39.75 17.76
CA GLY A 380 1.75 -40.49 18.95
C GLY A 380 3.23 -40.92 19.02
N ILE A 381 4.03 -40.65 18.00
CA ILE A 381 5.49 -40.81 18.08
C ILE A 381 6.08 -39.57 18.75
N LYS A 382 6.74 -39.75 19.90
CA LYS A 382 7.46 -38.65 20.58
C LYS A 382 8.57 -38.11 19.66
N PRO A 383 8.70 -36.78 19.51
CA PRO A 383 9.82 -36.21 18.77
C PRO A 383 11.17 -36.66 19.38
N PRO A 384 12.24 -36.77 18.57
CA PRO A 384 13.54 -37.23 19.03
C PRO A 384 14.09 -36.34 20.17
N ALA A 385 14.81 -36.95 21.12
CA ALA A 385 15.31 -36.27 22.33
C ALA A 385 16.15 -35.01 22.07
N SER A 386 16.78 -34.87 20.90
CA SER A 386 17.49 -33.65 20.50
C SER A 386 16.58 -32.43 20.23
N GLU A 387 15.26 -32.63 20.05
CA GLU A 387 14.27 -31.55 19.99
C GLU A 387 13.73 -31.15 21.39
N SER A 388 13.99 -31.98 22.43
CA SER A 388 13.73 -31.62 23.84
C SER A 388 14.82 -30.73 24.44
N GLU A 389 15.91 -30.51 23.69
CA GLU A 389 17.03 -29.60 24.03
C GLU A 389 16.88 -28.21 23.37
N ILE A 390 15.66 -27.83 22.98
CA ILE A 390 15.38 -26.49 22.49
C ILE A 390 15.38 -25.52 23.69
N ASN A 391 16.58 -25.17 24.17
CA ASN A 391 16.85 -24.03 25.05
C ASN A 391 16.70 -22.73 24.23
N ILE A 392 15.47 -22.40 23.82
CA ILE A 392 15.25 -21.13 23.14
C ILE A 392 14.94 -20.07 24.19
N THR A 393 15.97 -19.30 24.55
CA THR A 393 15.88 -17.96 25.13
C THR A 393 16.09 -16.90 24.05
N ASP A 394 15.57 -17.11 22.85
CA ASP A 394 15.72 -16.15 21.76
C ASP A 394 14.73 -14.98 21.99
N ASN A 395 15.26 -13.76 22.06
CA ASN A 395 14.43 -12.56 21.93
C ASN A 395 14.00 -12.45 20.47
N PHE A 396 12.70 -12.49 20.19
CA PHE A 396 12.21 -12.23 18.84
C PHE A 396 11.62 -10.83 18.77
N GLU A 397 12.37 -9.94 18.12
CA GLU A 397 11.83 -8.66 17.69
C GLU A 397 10.89 -8.89 16.50
N PHE A 398 9.66 -8.42 16.62
CA PHE A 398 8.78 -8.35 15.49
C PHE A 398 9.21 -7.19 14.58
N TYR A 399 9.79 -7.55 13.44
CA TYR A 399 9.96 -6.64 12.31
C TYR A 399 8.81 -6.82 11.34
N SER A 400 7.87 -5.92 11.42
CA SER A 400 6.75 -5.84 10.50
C SER A 400 7.11 -5.56 9.05
N LEU A 401 8.19 -4.81 8.84
CA LEU A 401 8.61 -4.30 7.53
C LEU A 401 9.43 -5.32 6.71
N LEU A 402 9.98 -6.37 7.34
CA LEU A 402 11.11 -7.12 6.76
C LEU A 402 10.78 -8.49 6.16
N GLU A 403 9.55 -8.96 6.26
CA GLU A 403 9.12 -10.17 5.54
C GLU A 403 7.74 -9.90 4.94
N LEU A 404 7.69 -9.00 3.95
CA LEU A 404 6.63 -9.07 2.93
C LEU A 404 6.70 -10.49 2.35
N SER A 405 5.65 -11.29 2.50
CA SER A 405 5.61 -12.52 1.70
C SER A 405 5.72 -12.15 0.22
N LYS A 406 6.49 -12.97 -0.50
CA LYS A 406 6.68 -12.83 -1.94
C LYS A 406 5.40 -13.16 -2.73
N ASP A 407 4.29 -13.50 -2.06
CA ASP A 407 3.05 -13.94 -2.68
C ASP A 407 2.08 -12.75 -2.89
N ASN A 408 2.41 -11.93 -3.90
CA ASN A 408 1.60 -10.78 -4.27
C ASN A 408 0.19 -11.16 -4.74
N GLU A 409 0.00 -12.36 -5.28
CA GLU A 409 -1.30 -12.85 -5.74
C GLU A 409 -2.26 -13.01 -4.56
N ARG A 410 -1.84 -13.73 -3.51
CA ARG A 410 -2.65 -13.92 -2.31
C ARG A 410 -3.00 -12.60 -1.63
N ARG A 411 -2.05 -11.64 -1.61
CA ARG A 411 -2.27 -10.29 -1.06
C ARG A 411 -3.41 -9.58 -1.78
N LEU A 412 -3.40 -9.58 -3.11
CA LEU A 412 -4.44 -8.96 -3.95
C LEU A 412 -5.77 -9.70 -3.84
N GLU A 413 -5.78 -11.04 -3.87
CA GLU A 413 -7.01 -11.81 -3.71
C GLU A 413 -7.70 -11.51 -2.39
N THR A 414 -6.92 -11.45 -1.30
CA THR A 414 -7.44 -11.19 0.04
C THR A 414 -8.03 -9.79 0.13
N PHE A 415 -7.32 -8.79 -0.42
CA PHE A 415 -7.80 -7.42 -0.47
C PHE A 415 -9.09 -7.28 -1.29
N GLN A 416 -9.18 -7.93 -2.45
CA GLN A 416 -10.38 -7.92 -3.29
C GLN A 416 -11.56 -8.60 -2.58
N LYS A 417 -11.36 -9.77 -1.93
CA LYS A 417 -12.39 -10.45 -1.14
C LYS A 417 -12.90 -9.60 0.02
N TRP A 418 -12.00 -8.85 0.67
CA TRP A 418 -12.39 -7.88 1.69
C TRP A 418 -13.22 -6.74 1.09
N TYR A 419 -12.75 -6.14 0.00
CA TYR A 419 -13.42 -5.01 -0.65
C TYR A 419 -14.85 -5.34 -1.09
N GLU A 420 -15.06 -6.50 -1.70
CA GLU A 420 -16.39 -6.94 -2.15
C GLU A 420 -17.43 -7.00 -1.01
N LYS A 421 -16.99 -7.25 0.24
CA LYS A 421 -17.85 -7.29 1.42
C LYS A 421 -17.97 -5.94 2.14
N ASN A 422 -17.08 -4.99 1.85
CA ASN A 422 -16.88 -3.78 2.65
C ASN A 422 -17.04 -2.46 1.87
N LYS A 423 -17.22 -2.50 0.55
CA LYS A 423 -17.52 -1.32 -0.28
C LYS A 423 -18.79 -0.60 0.18
N VAL A 424 -18.78 0.74 0.10
CA VAL A 424 -19.84 1.64 0.56
C VAL A 424 -20.07 2.82 -0.38
N LEU A 425 -19.02 3.40 -0.96
CA LEU A 425 -19.12 4.67 -1.72
C LEU A 425 -19.53 4.48 -3.18
N LEU A 426 -19.07 3.37 -3.76
CA LEU A 426 -19.31 3.00 -5.16
C LEU A 426 -20.53 2.09 -5.31
N GLU A 427 -21.30 1.88 -4.23
CA GLU A 427 -22.64 1.30 -4.28
C GLU A 427 -23.70 2.40 -4.18
N SER A 428 -24.85 2.19 -4.83
CA SER A 428 -25.96 3.12 -4.69
C SER A 428 -26.61 2.99 -3.31
N HIS A 429 -26.74 4.10 -2.59
CA HIS A 429 -27.52 4.17 -1.35
C HIS A 429 -29.03 3.99 -1.56
N LYS A 430 -29.51 3.98 -2.82
CA LYS A 430 -30.93 3.83 -3.14
C LYS A 430 -31.33 2.36 -3.05
N GLN A 431 -32.13 2.02 -2.04
CA GLN A 431 -32.65 0.66 -1.75
C GLN A 431 -33.22 -0.13 -2.95
N LYS A 432 -33.59 0.53 -4.06
CA LYS A 432 -34.19 -0.11 -5.26
C LYS A 432 -33.22 -0.32 -6.43
N ARG A 433 -31.98 0.19 -6.36
CA ARG A 433 -30.99 0.05 -7.44
C ARG A 433 -29.70 -0.53 -6.90
N THR A 434 -29.34 -1.70 -7.40
CA THR A 434 -28.04 -2.36 -7.15
C THR A 434 -26.95 -1.86 -8.11
N GLU A 435 -27.13 -0.70 -8.74
CA GLU A 435 -26.21 -0.17 -9.74
C GLU A 435 -24.90 0.28 -9.06
N LYS A 436 -23.78 -0.29 -9.53
CA LYS A 436 -22.41 0.16 -9.20
C LYS A 436 -22.20 1.55 -9.80
N ILE A 437 -21.66 2.47 -8.99
CA ILE A 437 -21.25 3.79 -9.45
C ILE A 437 -19.79 3.72 -9.87
N ASP A 438 -19.49 4.20 -11.08
CA ASP A 438 -18.14 4.18 -11.63
C ASP A 438 -17.20 5.15 -10.88
N VAL A 439 -15.94 4.75 -10.71
CA VAL A 439 -14.85 5.56 -10.17
C VAL A 439 -14.69 6.84 -11.00
N ALA A 440 -14.73 6.73 -12.33
CA ALA A 440 -14.57 7.88 -13.23
C ALA A 440 -15.61 8.97 -12.93
N VAL A 441 -16.86 8.58 -12.66
CA VAL A 441 -17.94 9.53 -12.29
C VAL A 441 -17.62 10.28 -10.99
N ARG A 442 -17.06 9.58 -9.99
CA ARG A 442 -16.66 10.20 -8.71
C ARG A 442 -15.47 11.13 -8.88
N LEU A 443 -14.45 10.72 -9.63
CA LEU A 443 -13.27 11.53 -9.91
C LEU A 443 -13.62 12.83 -10.65
N VAL A 444 -14.52 12.74 -11.63
CA VAL A 444 -15.05 13.89 -12.36
C VAL A 444 -15.80 14.85 -11.44
N GLY A 445 -16.69 14.31 -10.61
CA GLY A 445 -17.42 15.12 -9.63
C GLY A 445 -16.49 15.81 -8.63
N LEU A 446 -15.43 15.12 -8.20
CA LEU A 446 -14.39 15.64 -7.31
C LEU A 446 -13.60 16.77 -7.97
N LYS A 447 -13.09 16.57 -9.20
CA LYS A 447 -12.35 17.61 -9.92
C LYS A 447 -13.20 18.85 -10.14
N ALA A 448 -14.47 18.67 -10.52
CA ALA A 448 -15.42 19.76 -10.68
C ALA A 448 -15.69 20.52 -9.37
N TYR A 449 -15.72 19.78 -8.26
CA TYR A 449 -15.91 20.35 -6.92
C TYR A 449 -14.67 21.14 -6.49
N ASP A 450 -13.47 20.57 -6.65
CA ASP A 450 -12.20 21.21 -6.29
C ASP A 450 -11.96 22.49 -7.10
N LEU A 451 -12.21 22.48 -8.42
CA LEU A 451 -12.14 23.68 -9.26
C LEU A 451 -13.14 24.76 -8.84
N HIS A 452 -14.33 24.36 -8.39
CA HIS A 452 -15.35 25.29 -7.92
C HIS A 452 -14.96 25.93 -6.58
N GLU A 453 -14.45 25.12 -5.64
CA GLU A 453 -14.06 25.58 -4.32
C GLU A 453 -12.65 26.17 -4.25
N GLY A 454 -11.87 26.08 -5.33
CA GLY A 454 -10.53 26.64 -5.40
C GLY A 454 -9.48 25.82 -4.63
N ILE A 455 -9.66 24.51 -4.52
CA ILE A 455 -8.83 23.64 -3.66
C ILE A 455 -7.67 23.02 -4.47
N PRO A 456 -6.43 22.93 -3.93
CA PRO A 456 -6.02 23.48 -2.64
C PRO A 456 -5.86 25.01 -2.64
N ASP A 457 -5.21 25.58 -3.66
CA ASP A 457 -4.85 27.00 -3.74
C ASP A 457 -5.19 27.64 -5.12
N SER A 458 -6.33 27.24 -5.72
CA SER A 458 -6.82 27.86 -6.95
C SER A 458 -7.86 28.95 -6.67
N PRO A 459 -7.99 29.98 -7.50
CA PRO A 459 -9.13 30.89 -7.40
C PRO A 459 -10.45 30.10 -7.53
N LYS A 460 -11.44 30.42 -6.68
CA LYS A 460 -12.79 29.86 -6.81
C LYS A 460 -13.37 30.19 -8.18
N ARG A 461 -13.89 29.17 -8.88
CA ARG A 461 -14.50 29.32 -10.21
C ARG A 461 -15.97 28.97 -10.19
N LYS A 462 -16.75 29.68 -11.00
CA LYS A 462 -18.15 29.35 -11.32
C LYS A 462 -18.19 28.46 -12.56
N VAL A 463 -19.33 27.82 -12.82
CA VAL A 463 -19.53 27.00 -14.03
C VAL A 463 -19.25 27.81 -15.30
N LYS A 464 -19.71 29.07 -15.32
CA LYS A 464 -19.51 30.00 -16.44
C LYS A 464 -18.04 30.36 -16.71
N ASP A 465 -17.14 30.04 -15.79
CA ASP A 465 -15.71 30.33 -15.90
C ASP A 465 -14.95 29.15 -16.54
N GLY A 466 -15.63 28.23 -17.23
CA GLY A 466 -15.00 27.19 -18.06
C GLY A 466 -14.71 25.85 -17.35
N ILE A 467 -15.33 25.56 -16.19
CA ILE A 467 -15.02 24.34 -15.41
C ILE A 467 -15.31 23.07 -16.21
N ASN A 468 -16.40 23.04 -16.99
CA ASN A 468 -16.81 21.85 -17.72
C ASN A 468 -15.87 21.55 -18.88
N GLU A 469 -15.37 22.59 -19.54
CA GLU A 469 -14.42 22.56 -20.63
C GLU A 469 -13.09 21.98 -20.15
N ASP A 470 -12.58 22.45 -19.00
CA ASP A 470 -11.34 21.94 -18.41
C ASP A 470 -11.46 20.47 -18.03
N ILE A 471 -12.59 20.05 -17.46
CA ILE A 471 -12.84 18.64 -17.12
C ILE A 471 -12.87 17.77 -18.36
N LYS A 472 -13.50 18.23 -19.45
CA LYS A 472 -13.56 17.49 -20.72
C LYS A 472 -12.18 17.38 -21.39
N ALA A 473 -11.32 18.37 -21.16
CA ALA A 473 -9.94 18.37 -21.67
C ALA A 473 -8.98 17.56 -20.78
N ASP A 474 -9.34 17.26 -19.53
CA ASP A 474 -8.49 16.53 -18.58
C ASP A 474 -8.38 15.04 -18.95
N THR A 475 -7.26 14.68 -19.58
CA THR A 475 -6.96 13.31 -20.00
C THR A 475 -6.78 12.33 -18.84
N SER A 476 -6.58 12.82 -17.60
CA SER A 476 -6.42 11.96 -16.42
C SER A 476 -7.72 11.34 -15.93
N LEU A 477 -8.88 11.94 -16.26
CA LEU A 477 -10.18 11.52 -15.74
C LEU A 477 -10.84 10.35 -16.51
N ARG A 478 -10.15 9.81 -17.54
CA ARG A 478 -10.58 8.66 -18.37
C ARG A 478 -12.08 8.66 -18.68
N LEU A 479 -12.58 9.81 -19.13
CA LEU A 479 -13.98 9.96 -19.48
C LEU A 479 -14.36 8.99 -20.60
N PRO A 480 -15.54 8.33 -20.54
CA PRO A 480 -16.08 7.63 -21.69
C PRO A 480 -16.02 8.54 -22.92
N LYS A 481 -15.60 8.01 -24.07
CA LYS A 481 -15.42 8.76 -25.34
C LYS A 481 -16.70 9.47 -25.82
N THR A 482 -17.85 9.16 -25.23
CA THR A 482 -19.10 9.91 -25.40
C THR A 482 -19.01 11.25 -24.69
N ASN A 483 -19.17 12.36 -25.44
CA ASN A 483 -19.28 13.73 -24.92
C ASN A 483 -20.22 13.78 -23.70
N ILE A 484 -19.66 13.81 -22.48
CA ILE A 484 -20.44 13.94 -21.26
C ILE A 484 -21.12 15.31 -21.29
N SER A 485 -22.45 15.31 -21.11
CA SER A 485 -23.22 16.55 -21.09
C SER A 485 -22.87 17.42 -19.88
N ASP A 486 -22.98 18.74 -20.03
CA ASP A 486 -22.81 19.69 -18.91
C ASP A 486 -23.80 19.42 -17.78
N THR A 487 -25.00 18.93 -18.11
CA THR A 487 -26.01 18.52 -17.13
C THR A 487 -25.51 17.36 -16.27
N SER A 488 -24.84 16.37 -16.88
CA SER A 488 -24.25 15.25 -16.16
C SER A 488 -23.09 15.70 -15.28
N LEU A 489 -22.18 16.52 -15.79
CA LEU A 489 -21.05 17.08 -15.01
C LEU A 489 -21.54 17.86 -13.79
N ASN A 490 -22.54 18.72 -13.97
CA ASN A 490 -23.16 19.46 -12.88
C ASN A 490 -23.83 18.55 -11.85
N ARG A 491 -24.47 17.46 -12.29
CA ARG A 491 -25.05 16.44 -11.41
C ARG A 491 -23.99 15.72 -10.60
N TYR A 492 -22.89 15.31 -11.23
CA TYR A 492 -21.78 14.61 -10.56
C TYR A 492 -21.13 15.50 -9.50
N ARG A 493 -20.85 16.76 -9.83
CA ARG A 493 -20.35 17.74 -8.87
C ARG A 493 -21.32 17.93 -7.69
N ARG A 494 -22.62 18.11 -7.96
CA ARG A 494 -23.64 18.26 -6.91
C ARG A 494 -23.68 17.04 -6.00
N THR A 495 -23.55 15.85 -6.58
CA THR A 495 -23.54 14.59 -5.82
C THR A 495 -22.30 14.52 -4.91
N VAL A 496 -21.11 14.84 -5.43
CA VAL A 496 -19.89 14.87 -4.60
C VAL A 496 -19.99 15.92 -3.50
N LYS A 497 -20.53 17.10 -3.79
CA LYS A 497 -20.79 18.13 -2.77
C LYS A 497 -21.73 17.62 -1.68
N GLU A 498 -22.81 16.94 -2.04
CA GLU A 498 -23.73 16.34 -1.07
C GLU A 498 -23.02 15.31 -0.18
N ILE A 499 -22.20 14.44 -0.78
CA ILE A 499 -21.43 13.44 -0.04
C ILE A 499 -20.49 14.09 0.97
N ILE A 500 -19.70 15.07 0.52
CA ILE A 500 -18.74 15.78 1.37
C ILE A 500 -19.47 16.46 2.53
N ASN A 501 -20.59 17.12 2.26
CA ASN A 501 -21.27 17.92 3.27
C ASN A 501 -22.05 17.06 4.28
N ASN A 502 -22.72 16.01 3.80
CA ASN A 502 -23.80 15.37 4.54
C ASN A 502 -23.66 13.85 4.73
N GLU A 503 -22.94 13.14 3.84
CA GLU A 503 -22.98 11.66 3.82
C GLU A 503 -21.65 11.00 4.23
N ILE A 504 -20.52 11.69 4.15
CA ILE A 504 -19.18 11.06 4.31
C ILE A 504 -19.01 10.36 5.67
N ASP A 505 -19.45 10.97 6.77
CA ASP A 505 -19.36 10.34 8.09
C ASP A 505 -20.25 9.09 8.20
N ALA A 506 -21.40 9.09 7.52
CA ALA A 506 -22.27 7.92 7.46
C ALA A 506 -21.62 6.79 6.65
N PHE A 507 -20.97 7.10 5.52
CA PHE A 507 -20.21 6.11 4.75
C PHE A 507 -19.06 5.52 5.54
N LEU A 508 -18.28 6.36 6.24
CA LEU A 508 -17.17 5.89 7.09
C LEU A 508 -17.69 5.02 8.26
N LEU A 509 -18.82 5.39 8.88
CA LEU A 509 -19.46 4.59 9.91
C LEU A 509 -19.95 3.24 9.38
N GLU A 510 -20.57 3.23 8.19
CA GLU A 510 -20.99 1.99 7.53
C GLU A 510 -19.80 1.10 7.20
N GLN A 511 -18.71 1.68 6.67
CA GLN A 511 -17.47 0.97 6.39
C GLN A 511 -16.88 0.34 7.65
N LYS A 512 -16.85 1.09 8.77
CA LYS A 512 -16.44 0.56 10.08
C LYS A 512 -17.34 -0.59 10.54
N LYS A 513 -18.66 -0.48 10.38
CA LYS A 513 -19.62 -1.56 10.73
C LYS A 513 -19.43 -2.80 9.86
N LYS A 514 -19.28 -2.64 8.54
CA LYS A 514 -18.99 -3.74 7.62
C LYS A 514 -17.66 -4.40 7.99
N ASN A 515 -16.63 -3.63 8.31
CA ASN A 515 -15.33 -4.18 8.71
C ASN A 515 -15.40 -4.93 10.04
N LYS A 516 -16.22 -4.51 11.00
CA LYS A 516 -16.45 -5.31 12.22
C LYS A 516 -17.09 -6.68 11.94
N ARG A 517 -17.93 -6.77 10.90
CA ARG A 517 -18.58 -8.03 10.48
C ARG A 517 -17.70 -8.87 9.57
N PHE A 518 -16.92 -8.22 8.72
CA PHE A 518 -16.05 -8.79 7.70
C PHE A 518 -14.67 -8.14 7.84
N PRO A 519 -13.93 -8.47 8.90
CA PRO A 519 -12.62 -7.87 9.13
C PRO A 519 -11.69 -8.13 7.96
N TYR A 520 -10.75 -7.21 7.75
CA TYR A 520 -9.60 -7.52 6.92
C TYR A 520 -8.89 -8.75 7.49
N SER A 521 -8.29 -9.55 6.62
CA SER A 521 -7.52 -10.69 7.09
C SER A 521 -6.34 -10.16 7.90
N GLU A 522 -6.19 -10.64 9.12
CA GLU A 522 -5.07 -10.32 10.03
C GLU A 522 -3.79 -11.08 9.65
N ASP A 523 -3.73 -11.51 8.40
CA ASP A 523 -2.55 -12.11 7.83
C ASP A 523 -1.51 -10.99 7.63
N ARG A 524 -0.25 -11.29 7.94
CA ARG A 524 0.83 -10.31 8.10
C ARG A 524 1.05 -9.47 6.84
N ASP A 525 0.67 -10.02 5.68
CA ASP A 525 1.00 -9.48 4.36
C ASP A 525 -0.14 -8.72 3.68
N VAL A 526 -1.25 -8.48 4.38
CA VAL A 526 -2.49 -7.98 3.77
C VAL A 526 -2.42 -6.48 3.50
N ILE A 527 -2.97 -6.06 2.36
CA ILE A 527 -3.19 -4.65 2.05
C ILE A 527 -4.26 -4.11 2.99
N ARG A 528 -3.86 -3.19 3.87
CA ARG A 528 -4.75 -2.56 4.85
C ARG A 528 -5.45 -1.33 4.26
N PRO A 529 -6.68 -1.01 4.71
CA PRO A 529 -7.37 0.22 4.34
C PRO A 529 -6.58 1.46 4.78
N LEU A 530 -6.81 2.61 4.13
CA LEU A 530 -6.16 3.88 4.50
C LEU A 530 -6.65 4.44 5.85
N TRP A 531 -7.87 4.09 6.26
CA TRP A 531 -8.45 4.46 7.55
C TRP A 531 -8.09 3.43 8.62
N GLY A 532 -8.10 3.83 9.89
CA GLY A 532 -7.73 2.97 11.02
C GLY A 532 -6.26 3.06 11.41
N LYS A 533 -5.53 4.04 10.87
CA LYS A 533 -4.15 4.36 11.25
C LYS A 533 -4.05 5.21 12.52
N CYS A 534 -5.17 5.80 12.94
CA CYS A 534 -5.28 6.55 14.18
C CYS A 534 -6.42 6.03 15.04
N LEU A 535 -6.16 5.98 16.34
CA LEU A 535 -7.13 5.58 17.34
C LEU A 535 -8.17 6.67 17.52
N THR A 536 -9.43 6.35 17.24
CA THR A 536 -10.54 7.05 17.87
C THR A 536 -10.64 6.48 19.28
N GLY A 537 -10.38 7.29 20.31
CA GLY A 537 -10.64 6.88 21.69
C GLY A 537 -12.06 6.32 21.78
N GLN A 538 -12.21 5.14 22.38
CA GLN A 538 -13.50 4.67 22.88
C GLN A 538 -13.48 4.73 24.39
#